data_AF-A0A940C7J6-F1
#
_entry.id   AF-A0A940C7J6-F1
#
_cell.length_a   1.000
_cell.length_b   1.000
_cell.length_c   1.000
_cell.angle_alpha   90.00
_cell.angle_beta   90.00
_cell.angle_gamma   90.00
#
_symmetry.space_group_name_H-M   'P 1'
#
loop_
_entity.id
_entity.type
_entity.pdbx_description
1 polymer ?
#
loop_
_entity_poly.entity_id
_entity_poly.type
_entity_poly.pdbx_seq_one_letter_code
_entity_poly.pdbx_strand_id
1 'polypeptide(L)'
;MGIISGIATGLGHIIAFIYKYVQNYGVAIIIFTLLVRLLLLPLNIKQQRSMLRMKAINPLLQKIQTKYKDDKEKLNQETMKLYKEYNINPMAGCLPLLIQLPILLALIRVIYDPARFMFGADTSGIRDIMSKLNLAVNEYGLKRTFLGIDLISIPDFKFVSVLWIFPLLATAATYLSGKMAQKTQGGTNTGNDAASQTSNMMTSIFPIMTLFFTFTMPVAASFYWFISSAIQIVQTYALNKIIKVDDISIDDGGNWHERNNKKRKNG
;
A
#
# COMPACT_ATOMS: atom_id res chain seq x y z
N MET A 1 -10.03 19.14 15.45
CA MET A 1 -9.73 17.81 16.03
C MET A 1 -10.46 16.76 15.20
N GLY A 2 -9.86 16.34 14.08
CA GLY A 2 -10.57 15.71 12.95
C GLY A 2 -10.59 14.18 12.95
N ILE A 3 -11.29 13.61 11.96
CA ILE A 3 -11.54 12.18 11.69
C ILE A 3 -10.32 11.29 11.95
N ILE A 4 -9.11 11.73 11.57
CA ILE A 4 -7.86 10.99 11.76
C ILE A 4 -7.57 10.70 13.25
N SER A 5 -7.94 11.60 14.17
CA SER A 5 -7.76 11.38 15.61
C SER A 5 -8.69 10.29 16.12
N GLY A 6 -9.93 10.23 15.65
CA GLY A 6 -10.86 9.16 16.02
C GLY A 6 -10.37 7.80 15.51
N ILE A 7 -9.90 7.74 14.26
CA ILE A 7 -9.28 6.53 13.71
C ILE A 7 -8.04 6.15 14.54
N ALA A 8 -7.15 7.09 14.83
CA ALA A 8 -5.94 6.83 15.62
C ALA A 8 -6.25 6.28 17.01
N THR A 9 -7.26 6.84 17.69
CA THR A 9 -7.74 6.31 18.97
C THR A 9 -8.24 4.88 18.83
N GLY A 10 -9.08 4.58 17.83
CA GLY A 10 -9.56 3.22 17.59
C GLY A 10 -8.42 2.23 17.32
N LEU A 11 -7.48 2.59 16.44
CA LEU A 11 -6.32 1.74 16.14
C LEU A 11 -5.43 1.55 17.36
N GLY A 12 -5.21 2.60 18.16
CA GLY A 12 -4.44 2.56 19.39
C GLY A 12 -5.00 1.57 20.41
N HIS A 13 -6.33 1.54 20.60
CA HIS A 13 -6.99 0.56 21.47
C HIS A 13 -6.82 -0.88 20.97
N ILE A 14 -6.91 -1.10 19.66
CA ILE A 14 -6.68 -2.44 19.07
C ILE A 14 -5.24 -2.89 19.33
N ILE A 15 -4.26 -2.00 19.11
CA ILE A 15 -2.84 -2.31 19.36
C ILE A 15 -2.60 -2.54 20.86
N ALA A 16 -3.20 -1.74 21.74
CA ALA A 16 -3.12 -1.92 23.19
C ALA A 16 -3.71 -3.27 23.63
N PHE A 17 -4.85 -3.66 23.06
CA PHE A 17 -5.46 -4.96 23.31
C PHE A 17 -4.53 -6.10 22.91
N ILE A 18 -3.94 -6.04 21.71
CA ILE A 18 -2.97 -7.04 21.25
C ILE A 18 -1.73 -7.05 22.17
N TYR A 19 -1.22 -5.87 22.51
CA TYR A 19 -0.05 -5.70 23.38
C TYR A 19 -0.28 -6.27 24.78
N LYS A 20 -1.50 -6.20 25.32
CA LYS A 20 -1.86 -6.79 26.62
C LYS A 20 -1.48 -8.28 26.70
N TYR A 21 -1.72 -9.05 25.64
CA TYR A 21 -1.44 -10.48 25.60
C TYR A 21 0.00 -10.80 25.22
N VAL A 22 0.55 -10.05 24.27
CA VAL A 22 1.84 -10.39 23.66
C VAL A 22 3.02 -9.75 24.39
N GLN A 23 2.80 -8.61 25.04
CA GLN A 23 3.80 -7.87 25.82
C GLN A 23 5.08 -7.60 25.02
N ASN A 24 4.94 -7.38 23.71
CA ASN A 24 6.04 -7.01 22.82
C ASN A 24 5.49 -6.06 21.75
N TYR A 25 6.07 -4.87 21.64
CA TYR A 25 5.54 -3.85 20.75
C TYR A 25 5.67 -4.23 19.27
N GLY A 26 6.80 -4.85 18.87
CA GLY A 26 7.00 -5.32 17.49
C GLY A 26 6.02 -6.40 17.09
N VAL A 27 5.83 -7.42 17.93
CA VAL A 27 4.86 -8.48 17.65
C VAL A 27 3.43 -7.93 17.64
N ALA A 28 3.11 -6.95 18.48
CA ALA A 28 1.81 -6.28 18.45
C ALA A 28 1.55 -5.57 17.11
N ILE A 29 2.56 -4.87 16.56
CA ILE A 29 2.48 -4.25 15.23
C ILE A 29 2.27 -5.31 14.13
N ILE A 30 2.97 -6.45 14.18
CA ILE A 30 2.79 -7.53 13.21
C ILE A 30 1.34 -8.04 13.21
N ILE A 31 0.83 -8.41 14.38
CA ILE A 31 -0.53 -8.97 14.52
C ILE A 31 -1.58 -7.95 14.12
N PHE A 32 -1.41 -6.69 14.54
CA PHE A 32 -2.28 -5.59 14.11
C PHE A 32 -2.32 -5.45 12.59
N THR A 33 -1.14 -5.49 11.95
CA THR A 33 -1.04 -5.37 10.50
C THR A 33 -1.75 -6.53 9.79
N LEU A 34 -1.57 -7.76 10.27
CA LEU A 34 -2.28 -8.93 9.75
C LEU A 34 -3.80 -8.81 9.90
N LEU A 35 -4.28 -8.34 11.06
CA LEU A 35 -5.69 -8.13 11.33
C LEU A 35 -6.31 -7.11 10.37
N VAL A 36 -5.67 -5.95 10.19
CA VAL A 36 -6.15 -4.92 9.26
C VAL A 36 -6.16 -5.46 7.83
N ARG A 37 -5.13 -6.21 7.43
CA ARG A 37 -5.05 -6.82 6.09
C ARG A 37 -6.14 -7.86 5.86
N LEU A 38 -6.47 -8.66 6.86
CA LEU A 38 -7.55 -9.64 6.78
C LEU A 38 -8.92 -8.95 6.66
N LEU A 39 -9.15 -7.87 7.42
CA LEU A 39 -10.38 -7.09 7.35
C LEU A 39 -10.55 -6.42 5.97
N LEU A 40 -9.46 -5.92 5.38
CA LEU A 40 -9.45 -5.29 4.06
C LEU A 40 -9.36 -6.29 2.90
N LEU A 41 -9.21 -7.60 3.16
CA LEU A 41 -9.09 -8.63 2.13
C LEU A 41 -10.24 -8.63 1.09
N PRO A 42 -11.53 -8.61 1.46
CA PRO A 42 -12.62 -8.61 0.47
C PRO A 42 -12.59 -7.38 -0.44
N LEU A 43 -12.22 -6.23 0.11
CA LEU A 43 -12.03 -5.00 -0.65
C LEU A 43 -10.86 -5.14 -1.63
N ASN A 44 -9.71 -5.65 -1.17
CA ASN A 44 -8.54 -5.88 -2.00
C ASN A 44 -8.82 -6.86 -3.15
N ILE A 45 -9.63 -7.90 -2.93
CA ILE A 45 -10.08 -8.83 -3.96
C ILE A 45 -10.89 -8.09 -5.05
N LYS A 46 -11.86 -7.27 -4.65
CA LYS A 46 -12.67 -6.46 -5.60
C LYS A 46 -11.78 -5.52 -6.40
N GLN A 47 -10.85 -4.84 -5.74
CA GLN A 47 -9.91 -3.95 -6.39
C GLN A 47 -9.01 -4.67 -7.38
N GLN A 48 -8.52 -5.87 -7.04
CA GLN A 48 -7.68 -6.66 -7.94
C GLN A 48 -8.43 -7.13 -9.18
N ARG A 49 -9.69 -7.55 -9.03
CA ARG A 49 -10.56 -7.85 -10.19
C ARG A 49 -10.68 -6.63 -11.11
N SER A 50 -10.83 -5.43 -10.54
CA SER A 50 -10.86 -4.20 -11.33
C SER A 50 -9.55 -3.93 -12.09
N MET A 51 -8.40 -4.18 -11.46
CA MET A 51 -7.09 -4.04 -12.11
C MET A 51 -6.90 -5.06 -13.24
N LEU A 52 -7.39 -6.28 -13.08
CA LEU A 52 -7.30 -7.30 -14.12
C LEU A 52 -8.24 -7.03 -15.31
N ARG A 53 -9.42 -6.40 -15.10
CA ARG A 53 -10.25 -5.88 -16.20
C ARG A 53 -9.51 -4.83 -17.03
N MET A 54 -8.81 -3.91 -16.36
CA MET A 54 -7.95 -2.93 -17.02
C MET A 54 -6.83 -3.60 -17.83
N LYS A 55 -6.19 -4.61 -17.25
CA LYS A 55 -5.16 -5.40 -17.94
C LYS A 55 -5.71 -6.10 -19.19
N ALA A 56 -6.95 -6.55 -19.16
CA ALA A 56 -7.56 -7.27 -20.26
C ALA A 56 -7.87 -6.39 -21.49
N ILE A 57 -8.12 -5.08 -21.29
CA ILE A 57 -8.29 -4.11 -22.38
C ILE A 57 -6.99 -3.42 -22.82
N ASN A 58 -5.88 -3.64 -22.09
CA ASN A 58 -4.56 -3.10 -22.43
C ASN A 58 -4.12 -3.31 -23.91
N PRO A 59 -4.36 -4.46 -24.58
CA PRO A 59 -4.02 -4.59 -26.00
C PRO A 59 -4.81 -3.65 -26.92
N LEU A 60 -6.03 -3.27 -26.55
CA LEU A 60 -6.83 -2.29 -27.29
C LEU A 60 -6.31 -0.87 -27.06
N LEU A 61 -5.95 -0.55 -25.80
CA LEU A 61 -5.28 0.70 -25.47
C LEU A 61 -3.98 0.88 -26.26
N GLN A 62 -3.17 -0.16 -26.40
CA GLN A 62 -1.92 -0.10 -27.20
C GLN A 62 -2.19 0.19 -28.68
N LYS A 63 -3.27 -0.35 -29.26
CA LYS A 63 -3.68 -0.04 -30.64
C LYS A 63 -4.08 1.42 -30.80
N ILE A 64 -4.87 1.96 -29.86
CA ILE A 64 -5.26 3.38 -29.84
C ILE A 64 -4.01 4.25 -29.74
N GLN A 65 -3.10 3.93 -28.82
CA GLN A 65 -1.86 4.68 -28.61
C GLN A 65 -0.97 4.68 -29.86
N THR A 66 -0.84 3.54 -30.55
CA THR A 66 -0.05 3.46 -31.79
C THR A 66 -0.71 4.26 -32.92
N LYS A 67 -2.04 4.24 -33.02
CA LYS A 67 -2.80 4.93 -34.07
C LYS A 67 -2.81 6.46 -33.92
N TYR A 68 -2.84 6.96 -32.69
CA TYR A 68 -2.96 8.39 -32.39
C TYR A 68 -1.72 8.95 -31.67
N LYS A 69 -0.54 8.36 -31.90
CA LYS A 69 0.71 8.73 -31.22
C LYS A 69 1.03 10.23 -31.30
N ASP A 70 0.75 10.84 -32.45
CA ASP A 70 1.06 12.25 -32.72
C ASP A 70 -0.11 13.20 -32.38
N ASP A 71 -1.29 12.66 -32.03
CA ASP A 71 -2.50 13.43 -31.73
C ASP A 71 -2.95 13.12 -30.29
N LYS A 72 -2.30 13.80 -29.33
CA LYS A 72 -2.55 13.63 -27.88
C LYS A 72 -4.01 13.87 -27.50
N GLU A 73 -4.68 14.79 -28.18
CA GLU A 73 -6.07 15.11 -27.91
C GLU A 73 -6.98 13.94 -28.30
N LYS A 74 -6.86 13.44 -29.53
CA LYS A 74 -7.61 12.25 -29.96
C LYS A 74 -7.24 11.01 -29.15
N LEU A 75 -5.97 10.83 -28.80
CA LEU A 75 -5.52 9.70 -28.00
C LEU A 75 -6.26 9.69 -26.65
N ASN A 76 -6.35 10.82 -25.96
CA ASN A 76 -7.09 10.94 -24.70
C ASN A 76 -8.60 10.71 -24.89
N GLN A 77 -9.19 11.27 -25.95
CA GLN A 77 -10.61 11.08 -26.25
C GLN A 77 -10.96 9.61 -26.52
N GLU A 78 -10.21 8.93 -27.40
CA GLU A 78 -10.42 7.53 -27.75
C GLU A 78 -10.12 6.58 -26.57
N THR A 79 -9.11 6.90 -25.76
CA THR A 79 -8.84 6.16 -24.51
C THR A 79 -10.02 6.26 -23.54
N MET A 80 -10.61 7.44 -23.37
CA MET A 80 -11.78 7.64 -22.51
C MET A 80 -13.03 6.97 -23.09
N LYS A 81 -13.22 7.01 -24.41
CA LYS A 81 -14.30 6.28 -25.09
C LYS A 81 -14.18 4.78 -24.84
N LEU A 82 -12.98 4.21 -24.98
CA LEU A 82 -12.74 2.79 -24.68
C LEU A 82 -13.09 2.44 -23.23
N TYR A 83 -12.67 3.26 -22.25
CA TYR A 83 -13.04 3.03 -20.85
C TYR A 83 -14.55 3.05 -20.62
N LYS A 84 -15.29 3.94 -21.30
CA LYS A 84 -16.75 4.02 -21.25
C LYS A 84 -17.42 2.83 -21.93
N GLU A 85 -16.96 2.45 -23.11
CA GLU A 85 -17.50 1.34 -23.90
C GLU A 85 -17.40 0.01 -23.14
N TYR A 86 -16.27 -0.22 -22.45
CA TYR A 86 -16.05 -1.42 -21.64
C TYR A 86 -16.46 -1.25 -20.17
N ASN A 87 -17.08 -0.12 -19.81
CA ASN A 87 -17.55 0.21 -18.45
C ASN A 87 -16.46 0.01 -17.35
N ILE A 88 -15.22 0.41 -17.65
CA ILE A 88 -14.06 0.27 -16.77
C ILE A 88 -13.72 1.63 -16.14
N ASN A 89 -13.62 1.67 -14.81
CA ASN A 89 -13.18 2.86 -14.08
C ASN A 89 -11.65 2.83 -13.83
N PRO A 90 -10.85 3.74 -14.42
CA PRO A 90 -9.41 3.78 -14.20
C PRO A 90 -9.02 4.14 -12.75
N MET A 91 -9.88 4.83 -12.01
CA MET A 91 -9.64 5.22 -10.61
C MET A 91 -9.84 4.07 -9.62
N ALA A 92 -10.48 2.98 -10.03
CA ALA A 92 -10.59 1.80 -9.17
C ALA A 92 -9.21 1.21 -8.81
N GLY A 93 -8.17 1.48 -9.60
CA GLY A 93 -6.79 1.09 -9.32
C GLY A 93 -6.15 1.83 -8.14
N CYS A 94 -6.54 3.09 -7.87
CA CYS A 94 -6.00 3.91 -6.78
C CYS A 94 -6.87 3.90 -5.51
N LEU A 95 -8.04 3.25 -5.54
CA LEU A 95 -8.92 3.08 -4.39
C LEU A 95 -8.23 2.61 -3.09
N PRO A 96 -7.30 1.64 -3.08
CA PRO A 96 -6.66 1.22 -1.83
C PRO A 96 -5.76 2.29 -1.28
N LEU A 97 -5.16 3.16 -2.11
CA LEU A 97 -4.32 4.25 -1.63
C LEU A 97 -5.17 5.26 -0.84
N LEU A 98 -6.36 5.57 -1.34
CA LEU A 98 -7.31 6.46 -0.66
C LEU A 98 -7.77 5.90 0.69
N ILE A 99 -8.00 4.59 0.79
CA ILE A 99 -8.42 3.93 2.03
C ILE A 99 -7.22 3.72 2.97
N GLN A 100 -6.03 3.46 2.42
CA GLN A 100 -4.81 3.22 3.16
C GLN A 100 -4.25 4.51 3.78
N LEU A 101 -4.41 5.66 3.13
CA LEU A 101 -3.87 6.94 3.61
C LEU A 101 -4.39 7.31 5.02
N PRO A 102 -5.70 7.31 5.30
CA PRO A 102 -6.22 7.56 6.66
C PRO A 102 -5.70 6.57 7.69
N ILE A 103 -5.63 5.27 7.34
CA ILE A 103 -5.13 4.22 8.23
C ILE A 103 -3.65 4.43 8.55
N LEU A 104 -2.85 4.75 7.53
CA LEU A 104 -1.42 5.05 7.67
C LEU A 104 -1.20 6.28 8.55
N LEU A 105 -1.89 7.40 8.27
CA LEU A 105 -1.75 8.63 9.04
C LEU A 105 -2.19 8.44 10.50
N ALA A 106 -3.25 7.66 10.73
CA ALA A 106 -3.70 7.31 12.06
C ALA A 106 -2.67 6.44 12.80
N LEU A 107 -2.12 5.42 12.13
CA LEU A 107 -1.12 4.55 12.73
C LEU A 107 0.19 5.29 13.06
N ILE A 108 0.65 6.19 12.19
CA ILE A 108 1.81 7.05 12.47
C ILE A 108 1.57 7.84 13.75
N ARG A 109 0.35 8.39 13.98
CA ARG A 109 0.04 9.06 15.25
C ARG A 109 0.14 8.15 16.46
N VAL A 110 -0.33 6.90 16.34
CA VAL A 110 -0.18 5.91 17.42
C VAL A 110 1.30 5.62 17.68
N ILE A 111 2.11 5.46 16.63
CA ILE A 111 3.54 5.19 16.76
C ILE A 111 4.29 6.36 17.39
N TYR A 112 3.90 7.60 17.10
CA TYR A 112 4.53 8.81 17.63
C TYR A 112 4.07 9.16 19.05
N ASP A 113 2.90 8.66 19.46
CA ASP A 113 2.31 8.94 20.77
C ASP A 113 1.59 7.70 21.35
N PRO A 114 2.31 6.59 21.59
CA PRO A 114 1.71 5.37 22.11
C PRO A 114 1.17 5.57 23.53
N ALA A 115 1.79 6.45 24.33
CA ALA A 115 1.31 6.84 25.66
C ALA A 115 -0.16 7.30 25.60
N ARG A 116 -0.49 8.21 24.68
CA ARG A 116 -1.85 8.69 24.49
C ARG A 116 -2.77 7.64 23.88
N PHE A 117 -2.39 7.07 22.72
CA PHE A 117 -3.31 6.30 21.91
C PHE A 117 -3.48 4.85 22.38
N MET A 118 -2.47 4.25 23.01
CA MET A 118 -2.54 2.89 23.53
C MET A 118 -2.89 2.86 25.02
N PHE A 119 -2.35 3.80 25.80
CA PHE A 119 -2.47 3.77 27.26
C PHE A 119 -3.34 4.88 27.86
N GLY A 120 -3.89 5.78 27.03
CA GLY A 120 -4.82 6.82 27.48
C GLY A 120 -4.16 7.97 28.24
N ALA A 121 -2.84 8.14 28.14
CA ALA A 121 -2.11 9.23 28.80
C ALA A 121 -2.52 10.60 28.24
N ASP A 122 -2.53 11.63 29.09
CA ASP A 122 -2.62 13.01 28.63
C ASP A 122 -1.24 13.52 28.20
N THR A 123 -1.04 13.62 26.90
CA THR A 123 0.19 14.15 26.28
C THR A 123 -0.02 15.50 25.62
N SER A 124 -1.13 16.19 25.90
CA SER A 124 -1.48 17.47 25.28
C SER A 124 -0.43 18.57 25.51
N GLY A 125 0.22 18.56 26.68
CA GLY A 125 1.32 19.47 27.02
C GLY A 125 2.69 19.07 26.44
N ILE A 126 2.83 17.87 25.87
CA ILE A 126 4.11 17.35 25.38
C ILE A 126 4.17 17.54 23.86
N ARG A 127 5.14 18.32 23.40
CA ARG A 127 5.33 18.59 21.95
C ARG A 127 6.33 17.68 21.29
N ASP A 128 7.38 17.31 22.02
CA ASP A 128 8.45 16.46 21.51
C ASP A 128 8.04 14.98 21.43
N ILE A 129 8.49 14.31 20.37
CA ILE A 129 8.14 12.92 20.07
C ILE A 129 8.85 11.97 21.03
N MET A 130 10.14 12.20 21.29
CA MET A 130 10.93 11.33 22.17
C MET A 130 10.40 11.36 23.60
N SER A 131 9.93 12.51 24.06
CA SER A 131 9.30 12.67 25.36
C SER A 131 8.01 11.84 25.50
N LYS A 132 7.18 11.80 24.46
CA LYS A 132 5.96 10.96 24.42
C LYS A 132 6.29 9.47 24.39
N LEU A 133 7.31 9.09 23.63
CA LEU A 133 7.80 7.72 23.53
C LEU A 133 8.39 7.25 24.87
N ASN A 134 9.21 8.07 25.51
CA ASN A 134 9.80 7.78 26.81
C ASN A 134 8.72 7.68 27.90
N LEU A 135 7.67 8.51 27.85
CA LEU A 135 6.52 8.37 28.75
C LEU A 135 5.87 6.98 28.63
N ALA A 136 5.64 6.51 27.40
CA ALA A 136 5.07 5.18 27.17
C ALA A 136 5.98 4.05 27.70
N VAL A 137 7.29 4.21 27.60
CA VAL A 137 8.27 3.21 28.04
C VAL A 137 8.40 3.20 29.57
N ASN A 138 8.61 4.37 30.17
CA ASN A 138 8.99 4.50 31.58
C ASN A 138 7.77 4.40 32.51
N GLU A 139 6.65 5.05 32.16
CA GLU A 139 5.46 5.09 33.02
C GLU A 139 4.49 3.94 32.70
N TYR A 140 4.35 3.59 31.42
CA TYR A 140 3.38 2.58 30.97
C TYR A 140 4.02 1.23 30.60
N GLY A 141 5.34 1.08 30.80
CA GLY A 141 6.03 -0.20 30.64
C GLY A 141 6.03 -0.73 29.20
N LEU A 142 6.01 0.15 28.19
CA LEU A 142 6.06 -0.26 26.79
C LEU A 142 7.39 -0.98 26.48
N LYS A 143 7.31 -2.28 26.22
CA LYS A 143 8.42 -3.14 25.80
C LYS A 143 8.76 -2.84 24.35
N ARG A 144 9.62 -1.83 24.19
CA ARG A 144 10.06 -1.24 22.92
C ARG A 144 10.98 -2.11 22.06
N THR A 145 11.63 -3.10 22.67
CA THR A 145 12.66 -3.91 21.99
C THR A 145 12.04 -5.09 21.23
N PHE A 146 12.45 -5.24 19.97
CA PHE A 146 12.12 -6.39 19.12
C PHE A 146 13.41 -6.93 18.48
N LEU A 147 13.69 -8.23 18.69
CA LEU A 147 14.93 -8.87 18.24
C LEU A 147 16.22 -8.13 18.68
N GLY A 148 16.21 -7.55 19.89
CA GLY A 148 17.34 -6.77 20.41
C GLY A 148 17.44 -5.33 19.87
N ILE A 149 16.54 -4.92 18.96
CA ILE A 149 16.53 -3.58 18.37
C ILE A 149 15.41 -2.75 19.00
N ASP A 150 15.71 -1.50 19.35
CA ASP A 150 14.73 -0.56 19.88
C ASP A 150 13.87 0.04 18.75
N LEU A 151 12.56 -0.26 18.78
CA LEU A 151 11.62 0.20 17.77
C LEU A 151 11.25 1.68 17.90
N ILE A 152 11.50 2.33 19.04
CA ILE A 152 11.19 3.77 19.19
C ILE A 152 12.37 4.66 18.76
N SER A 153 13.53 4.07 18.50
CA SER A 153 14.71 4.79 18.02
C SER A 153 14.52 5.29 16.59
N ILE A 154 15.16 6.42 16.25
CA ILE A 154 15.13 7.01 14.90
C ILE A 154 16.51 6.77 14.25
N PRO A 155 16.59 6.16 13.05
CA PRO A 155 17.86 5.93 12.39
C PRO A 155 18.43 7.24 11.82
N ASP A 156 19.75 7.42 11.90
CA ASP A 156 20.46 8.59 11.35
C ASP A 156 21.24 8.19 10.09
N PHE A 157 21.31 9.10 9.11
CA PHE A 157 22.15 8.95 7.92
C PHE A 157 23.65 9.12 8.20
N LYS A 158 24.02 9.83 9.27
CA LYS A 158 25.41 10.17 9.60
C LYS A 158 26.23 8.95 10.04
N PHE A 159 25.59 7.99 10.69
CA PHE A 159 26.28 6.82 11.24
C PHE A 159 25.54 5.54 10.87
N VAL A 160 26.28 4.58 10.32
CA VAL A 160 25.73 3.25 10.03
C VAL A 160 25.40 2.56 11.35
N SER A 161 24.15 2.13 11.49
CA SER A 161 23.67 1.43 12.67
C SER A 161 22.78 0.25 12.28
N VAL A 162 22.59 -0.68 13.21
CA VAL A 162 21.67 -1.82 13.03
C VAL A 162 20.25 -1.37 12.68
N LEU A 163 19.86 -0.14 13.03
CA LEU A 163 18.55 0.44 12.75
C LEU A 163 18.27 0.55 11.24
N TRP A 164 19.30 0.63 10.40
CA TRP A 164 19.18 0.76 8.94
C TRP A 164 18.49 -0.45 8.30
N ILE A 165 18.49 -1.60 8.97
CA ILE A 165 17.84 -2.81 8.45
C ILE A 165 16.35 -2.55 8.15
N PHE A 166 15.65 -1.79 8.98
CA PHE A 166 14.20 -1.58 8.81
C PHE A 166 13.85 -0.63 7.65
N PRO A 167 14.44 0.58 7.53
CA PRO A 167 14.28 1.43 6.35
C PRO A 167 14.65 0.74 5.03
N LEU A 168 15.73 -0.04 5.01
CA LEU A 168 16.18 -0.74 3.81
C LEU A 168 15.23 -1.87 3.42
N LEU A 169 14.81 -2.70 4.39
CA LEU A 169 13.80 -3.74 4.16
C LEU A 169 12.46 -3.16 3.72
N ALA A 170 12.01 -2.07 4.35
CA ALA A 170 10.77 -1.37 3.99
C ALA A 170 10.83 -0.84 2.56
N THR A 171 11.93 -0.20 2.18
CA THR A 171 12.17 0.32 0.84
C THR A 171 12.19 -0.80 -0.20
N ALA A 172 12.95 -1.87 0.06
CA ALA A 172 13.04 -3.03 -0.82
C ALA A 172 11.67 -3.71 -1.00
N ALA A 173 10.95 -3.95 0.09
CA ALA A 173 9.61 -4.54 0.03
C ALA A 173 8.61 -3.63 -0.70
N THR A 174 8.70 -2.32 -0.51
CA THR A 174 7.85 -1.34 -1.21
C THR A 174 8.12 -1.34 -2.72
N TYR A 175 9.39 -1.39 -3.13
CA TYR A 175 9.77 -1.52 -4.54
C TYR A 175 9.24 -2.82 -5.15
N LEU A 176 9.43 -3.95 -4.47
CA LEU A 176 8.94 -5.26 -4.95
C LEU A 176 7.41 -5.31 -5.04
N SER A 177 6.71 -4.78 -4.03
CA SER A 177 5.25 -4.65 -4.01
C SER A 177 4.74 -3.77 -5.16
N GLY A 178 5.36 -2.60 -5.38
CA GLY A 178 5.03 -1.70 -6.47
C GLY A 178 5.23 -2.36 -7.85
N LYS A 179 6.34 -3.07 -8.03
CA LYS A 179 6.63 -3.81 -9.28
C LYS A 179 5.63 -4.93 -9.54
N MET A 180 5.16 -5.62 -8.50
CA MET A 180 4.13 -6.65 -8.62
C MET A 180 2.76 -6.05 -8.95
N ALA A 181 2.41 -4.92 -8.32
CA ALA A 181 1.19 -4.19 -8.62
C ALA A 181 1.17 -3.70 -10.08
N GLN A 182 2.28 -3.15 -10.59
CA GLN A 182 2.42 -2.71 -11.99
C GLN A 182 2.22 -3.87 -12.99
N LYS A 183 2.79 -5.06 -12.72
CA LYS A 183 2.56 -6.26 -13.54
C LYS A 183 1.10 -6.73 -13.52
N THR A 184 0.38 -6.45 -12.44
CA THR A 184 -1.03 -6.83 -12.26
C THR A 184 -1.97 -5.88 -13.00
N GLN A 185 -1.66 -4.58 -13.05
CA GLN A 185 -2.41 -3.60 -13.84
C GLN A 185 -2.17 -3.73 -15.36
N GLY A 186 -1.18 -4.52 -15.78
CA GLY A 186 -0.79 -4.62 -17.19
C GLY A 186 -0.02 -3.38 -17.59
N GLY A 187 1.31 -3.45 -17.51
CA GLY A 187 2.20 -2.30 -17.72
C GLY A 187 1.80 -1.44 -18.91
N THR A 188 1.44 -0.19 -18.63
CA THR A 188 1.29 0.87 -19.62
C THR A 188 2.66 1.38 -20.01
N ASN A 189 3.41 0.57 -20.76
CA ASN A 189 4.60 1.07 -21.44
C ASN A 189 4.15 1.71 -22.77
N THR A 190 4.22 3.05 -22.74
CA THR A 190 4.62 3.94 -23.83
C THR A 190 3.55 4.34 -24.86
N GLY A 191 3.05 5.57 -24.69
CA GLY A 191 2.23 6.29 -25.67
C GLY A 191 1.51 7.53 -25.10
N ASN A 192 1.24 7.54 -23.79
CA ASN A 192 0.61 8.67 -23.10
C ASN A 192 1.43 9.11 -21.89
N ASP A 193 1.88 10.38 -21.88
CA ASP A 193 2.81 10.92 -20.87
C ASP A 193 2.23 10.83 -19.44
N ALA A 194 0.92 11.08 -19.27
CA ALA A 194 0.28 11.08 -17.94
C ALA A 194 0.16 9.68 -17.29
N ALA A 195 -0.17 8.65 -18.08
CA ALA A 195 -0.33 7.28 -17.56
C ALA A 195 1.03 6.63 -17.27
N SER A 196 2.02 6.86 -18.15
CA SER A 196 3.39 6.39 -17.95
C SER A 196 4.08 7.10 -16.78
N GLN A 197 3.85 8.40 -16.59
CA GLN A 197 4.34 9.16 -15.45
C GLN A 197 3.79 8.63 -14.11
N THR A 198 2.49 8.33 -14.06
CA THR A 198 1.85 7.76 -12.85
C THR A 198 2.45 6.39 -12.49
N SER A 199 2.66 5.52 -13.50
CA SER A 199 3.31 4.21 -13.29
C SER A 199 4.75 4.35 -12.80
N ASN A 200 5.55 5.21 -13.44
CA ASN A 200 6.96 5.42 -13.07
C ASN A 200 7.11 6.08 -11.69
N MET A 201 6.20 6.98 -11.32
CA MET A 201 6.16 7.57 -9.98
C MET A 201 5.92 6.50 -8.92
N MET A 202 5.01 5.55 -9.16
CA MET A 202 4.67 4.51 -8.19
C MET A 202 5.77 3.47 -8.01
N THR A 203 6.49 3.08 -9.07
CA THR A 203 7.50 2.01 -8.97
C THR A 203 8.92 2.50 -8.74
N SER A 204 9.25 3.73 -9.15
CA SER A 204 10.62 4.25 -9.10
C SER A 204 10.78 5.38 -8.08
N ILE A 205 9.84 6.32 -8.01
CA ILE A 205 9.95 7.48 -7.11
C ILE A 205 9.48 7.15 -5.69
N PHE A 206 8.35 6.46 -5.56
CA PHE A 206 7.75 6.16 -4.25
C PHE A 206 8.67 5.39 -3.29
N PRO A 207 9.46 4.37 -3.72
CA PRO A 207 10.41 3.71 -2.83
C PRO A 207 11.52 4.65 -2.34
N ILE A 208 12.00 5.57 -3.18
CA ILE A 208 13.03 6.55 -2.79
C ILE A 208 12.47 7.52 -1.74
N MET A 209 11.23 7.98 -1.94
CA MET A 209 10.53 8.79 -0.93
C MET A 209 10.31 8.00 0.36
N THR A 210 9.92 6.73 0.25
CA THR A 210 9.75 5.85 1.41
C THR A 210 11.06 5.74 2.18
N LEU A 211 12.19 5.56 1.50
CA LEU A 211 13.52 5.53 2.13
C LEU A 211 13.76 6.83 2.92
N PHE A 212 13.63 8.00 2.29
CA PHE A 212 13.79 9.28 2.98
C PHE A 212 12.88 9.38 4.22
N PHE A 213 11.58 9.10 4.07
CA PHE A 213 10.64 9.18 5.19
C PHE A 213 10.98 8.21 6.31
N THR A 214 11.33 6.97 6.00
CA THR A 214 11.65 5.96 7.04
C THR A 214 12.90 6.29 7.86
N PHE A 215 13.74 7.23 7.40
CA PHE A 215 14.84 7.79 8.19
C PHE A 215 14.46 8.99 9.06
N THR A 216 13.26 9.56 8.88
CA THR A 216 12.75 10.68 9.68
C THR A 216 11.79 10.25 10.79
N MET A 217 11.52 8.96 10.91
CA MET A 217 10.51 8.39 11.81
C MET A 217 11.11 7.34 12.73
N PRO A 218 10.45 7.01 13.86
CA PRO A 218 10.81 5.85 14.67
C PRO A 218 10.83 4.57 13.84
N VAL A 219 11.74 3.66 14.14
CA VAL A 219 11.90 2.36 13.47
C VAL A 219 10.60 1.54 13.45
N ALA A 220 9.73 1.69 14.45
CA ALA A 220 8.40 1.09 14.46
C ALA A 220 7.58 1.41 13.19
N ALA A 221 7.73 2.62 12.63
CA ALA A 221 7.04 3.01 11.40
C ALA A 221 7.60 2.25 10.18
N SER A 222 8.92 2.24 10.00
CA SER A 222 9.55 1.50 8.89
C SER A 222 9.34 0.00 9.00
N PHE A 223 9.33 -0.54 10.22
CA PHE A 223 8.96 -1.91 10.49
C PHE A 223 7.51 -2.23 10.08
N TYR A 224 6.54 -1.37 10.45
CA TYR A 224 5.17 -1.50 9.96
C TYR A 224 5.10 -1.48 8.43
N TRP A 225 5.79 -0.55 7.77
CA TRP A 225 5.83 -0.47 6.30
C TRP A 225 6.37 -1.76 5.69
N PHE A 226 7.45 -2.32 6.25
CA PHE A 226 8.02 -3.58 5.81
C PHE A 226 7.01 -4.73 5.93
N ILE A 227 6.41 -4.94 7.10
CA ILE A 227 5.45 -6.02 7.34
C ILE A 227 4.22 -5.85 6.44
N SER A 228 3.71 -4.62 6.32
CA SER A 228 2.56 -4.31 5.46
C SER A 228 2.85 -4.59 3.99
N SER A 229 4.04 -4.24 3.49
CA SER A 229 4.49 -4.55 2.13
C SER A 229 4.73 -6.04 1.92
N ALA A 230 5.32 -6.76 2.88
CA ALA A 230 5.51 -8.20 2.81
C ALA A 230 4.17 -8.95 2.70
N ILE A 231 3.19 -8.58 3.54
CA ILE A 231 1.84 -9.15 3.46
C ILE A 231 1.19 -8.80 2.11
N GLN A 232 1.33 -7.55 1.63
CA GLN A 232 0.81 -7.15 0.33
C GLN A 232 1.41 -7.99 -0.81
N ILE A 233 2.71 -8.28 -0.79
CA ILE A 233 3.40 -9.12 -1.77
C ILE A 233 2.80 -10.52 -1.78
N VAL A 234 2.70 -11.16 -0.60
CA VAL A 234 2.13 -12.51 -0.47
C VAL A 234 0.68 -12.54 -0.94
N GLN A 235 -0.12 -11.57 -0.49
CA GLN A 235 -1.53 -11.45 -0.86
C GLN A 235 -1.70 -11.24 -2.37
N THR A 236 -0.93 -10.34 -2.98
CA THR A 236 -1.01 -10.04 -4.42
C THR A 236 -0.57 -11.25 -5.24
N TYR A 237 0.50 -11.94 -4.82
CA TYR A 237 0.95 -13.18 -5.45
C TYR A 237 -0.12 -14.28 -5.40
N ALA A 238 -0.70 -14.53 -4.22
CA ALA A 238 -1.75 -15.53 -4.04
C ALA A 238 -2.98 -15.20 -4.90
N LEU A 239 -3.46 -13.97 -4.84
CA LEU A 239 -4.63 -13.54 -5.61
C LEU A 239 -4.38 -13.54 -7.12
N ASN A 240 -3.17 -13.24 -7.60
CA ASN A 240 -2.81 -13.37 -9.02
C ASN A 240 -2.76 -14.83 -9.49
N LYS A 241 -2.50 -15.77 -8.58
CA LYS A 241 -2.53 -17.20 -8.88
C LYS A 241 -3.96 -17.75 -8.92
N ILE A 242 -4.85 -17.20 -8.09
CA ILE A 242 -6.26 -17.63 -7.97
C ILE A 242 -7.15 -16.95 -9.02
N ILE A 243 -6.97 -15.64 -9.25
CA ILE A 243 -7.80 -14.83 -10.14
C ILE A 243 -7.01 -14.52 -11.40
N LYS A 244 -7.31 -15.21 -12.50
CA LYS A 244 -6.64 -15.00 -13.78
C LYS A 244 -7.41 -13.98 -14.62
N VAL A 245 -6.69 -13.32 -15.53
CA VAL A 245 -7.29 -12.37 -16.49
C VAL A 245 -8.32 -13.07 -17.38
N ASP A 246 -8.04 -14.30 -17.80
CA ASP A 246 -8.89 -15.06 -18.74
C ASP A 246 -10.26 -15.44 -18.15
N ASP A 247 -10.37 -15.45 -16.82
CA ASP A 247 -11.60 -15.82 -16.10
C ASP A 247 -12.48 -14.60 -15.81
N ILE A 248 -12.06 -13.40 -16.21
CA ILE A 248 -12.77 -12.15 -15.92
C ILE A 248 -13.68 -11.78 -17.07
N SER A 249 -14.97 -11.75 -16.80
CA SER A 249 -15.95 -11.15 -17.70
C SER A 249 -15.66 -9.66 -17.84
N ILE A 250 -15.43 -9.22 -19.06
CA ILE A 250 -15.49 -7.81 -19.43
C ILE A 250 -16.87 -7.57 -20.01
N ASP A 251 -17.51 -6.49 -19.57
CA ASP A 251 -18.74 -6.00 -20.18
C ASP A 251 -18.38 -5.38 -21.52
N ASP A 252 -18.42 -6.19 -22.58
CA ASP A 252 -18.05 -5.79 -23.94
C ASP A 252 -19.20 -5.95 -24.94
N GLY A 253 -20.43 -6.09 -24.44
CA GLY A 253 -21.60 -6.44 -25.24
C GLY A 253 -21.67 -7.91 -25.67
N GLY A 254 -20.81 -8.82 -25.15
CA GLY A 254 -20.93 -10.28 -25.29
C GLY A 254 -19.83 -10.98 -26.11
N ASN A 255 -18.89 -10.26 -26.70
CA ASN A 255 -17.92 -10.79 -27.68
C ASN A 255 -16.56 -11.21 -27.08
N TRP A 256 -16.30 -11.00 -25.79
CA TRP A 256 -14.97 -11.17 -25.22
C TRP A 256 -14.64 -12.64 -25.03
N HIS A 257 -15.61 -13.39 -24.50
CA HIS A 257 -15.51 -14.83 -24.31
C HIS A 257 -15.39 -15.58 -25.64
N GLU A 258 -16.01 -15.12 -26.73
CA GLU A 258 -15.83 -15.68 -28.07
C GLU A 258 -14.40 -15.50 -28.61
N ARG A 259 -13.82 -14.30 -28.43
CA ARG A 259 -12.46 -13.98 -28.90
C ARG A 259 -11.39 -14.76 -28.15
N ASN A 260 -11.57 -14.98 -26.85
CA ASN A 260 -10.64 -15.76 -26.02
C ASN A 260 -10.82 -17.28 -26.16
N ASN A 261 -12.05 -17.77 -26.34
CA ASN A 261 -12.27 -19.20 -26.62
C ASN A 261 -11.67 -19.62 -27.97
N LYS A 262 -11.69 -18.75 -29.00
CA LYS A 262 -10.99 -19.02 -30.27
C LYS A 262 -9.47 -19.10 -30.10
N LYS A 263 -8.86 -18.28 -29.24
CA LYS A 263 -7.42 -18.36 -28.96
C LYS A 263 -7.04 -19.64 -28.20
N ARG A 264 -7.86 -20.11 -27.26
CA ARG A 264 -7.62 -21.35 -26.50
C ARG A 264 -7.77 -22.63 -27.32
N LYS A 265 -8.52 -22.61 -28.42
CA LYS A 265 -8.68 -23.75 -29.33
C LYS A 265 -7.59 -23.84 -30.40
N ASN A 266 -6.84 -22.75 -30.64
CA ASN A 266 -5.90 -22.62 -31.74
C ASN A 266 -4.43 -22.46 -31.31
N GLY A 267 -4.12 -22.68 -30.03
CA GLY A 267 -2.76 -22.67 -29.49
C GLY A 267 -2.60 -23.76 -28.44
#